data_AF-A0A7R9DSF0-F1
#
_entry.id   AF-A0A7R9DSF0-F1
#
_cell.length_a   1.000
_cell.length_b   1.000
_cell.length_c   1.000
_cell.angle_alpha   90.00
_cell.angle_beta   90.00
_cell.angle_gamma   90.00
#
_symmetry.space_group_name_H-M   'P 1'
#
loop_
_entity.id
_entity.type
_entity.pdbx_description
1 polymer ?
#
loop_
_entity_poly.entity_id
_entity_poly.type
_entity_poly.pdbx_seq_one_letter_code
_entity_poly.pdbx_strand_id
1 'polypeptide(L)'
;MSKKVRGEDAAELVSSLPRAALTPTPEYLNEFFPHELRCAAVFQIMKAQPPANMLQRMAELTNEDPHPQVNAAVKSAIESAANLQGTRTMRLSQNAKSAVHLLTPEQFGLQYTRSSVRSYESEKMNLGFKQQVNYIGSNDHIIPSAVLYHLRHDLGGHSRRYLSVSMKGN
;
A
#
# COMPACT_ATOMS: atom_id res chain seq x y z
N MET A 1 -14.61 22.98 17.21
CA MET A 1 -13.90 23.58 16.06
C MET A 1 -12.44 23.13 16.11
N SER A 2 -11.93 22.46 15.07
CA SER A 2 -10.53 21.99 15.05
C SER A 2 -9.62 23.13 14.60
N LYS A 3 -8.81 23.68 15.53
CA LYS A 3 -7.74 24.64 15.21
C LYS A 3 -6.63 23.87 14.49
N LYS A 4 -6.40 24.17 13.21
CA LYS A 4 -5.26 23.63 12.45
C LYS A 4 -3.98 24.29 12.94
N VAL A 5 -3.12 23.51 13.56
CA VAL A 5 -1.75 23.90 13.94
C VAL A 5 -0.92 24.13 12.67
N ARG A 6 -0.17 25.25 12.60
CA ARG A 6 0.61 25.64 11.42
C ARG A 6 1.89 26.34 11.86
N GLY A 7 2.95 26.25 11.04
CA GLY A 7 4.18 27.01 11.24
C GLY A 7 4.93 26.64 12.51
N GLU A 8 5.30 27.65 13.30
CA GLU A 8 6.10 27.52 14.53
C GLU A 8 5.42 26.61 15.56
N ASP A 9 4.11 26.73 15.77
CA ASP A 9 3.35 25.86 16.68
C ASP A 9 3.46 24.37 16.28
N ALA A 10 3.57 24.08 14.98
CA ALA A 10 3.75 22.70 14.50
C ALA A 10 5.19 22.22 14.71
N ALA A 11 6.16 23.10 14.52
CA ALA A 11 7.57 22.80 14.75
C ALA A 11 7.85 22.54 16.24
N GLU A 12 7.24 23.33 17.13
CA GLU A 12 7.35 23.16 18.58
C GLU A 12 6.78 21.80 19.02
N LEU A 13 5.58 21.44 18.56
CA LEU A 13 4.99 20.14 18.84
C LEU A 13 5.87 18.98 18.33
N VAL A 14 6.40 19.08 17.12
CA VAL A 14 7.31 18.06 16.57
C VAL A 14 8.60 17.97 17.38
N SER A 15 9.14 19.10 17.85
CA SER A 15 10.35 19.13 18.69
C SER A 15 10.14 18.48 20.06
N SER A 16 8.91 18.47 20.56
CA SER A 16 8.53 17.85 21.84
C SER A 16 8.34 16.33 21.74
N LEU A 17 8.28 15.77 20.53
CA LEU A 17 8.10 14.34 20.35
C LEU A 17 9.36 13.57 20.77
N PRO A 18 9.22 12.43 21.48
CA PRO A 18 10.34 11.54 21.72
C PRO A 18 10.99 11.12 20.41
N ARG A 19 12.32 11.00 20.40
CA ARG A 19 13.09 10.63 19.19
C ARG A 19 12.59 9.33 18.53
N ALA A 20 12.10 8.38 19.33
CA ALA A 20 11.48 7.15 18.84
C ALA A 20 10.23 7.40 17.97
N ALA A 21 9.45 8.45 18.22
CA ALA A 21 8.33 8.82 17.36
C ALA A 21 8.77 9.56 16.08
N LEU A 22 9.95 10.20 16.10
CA LEU A 22 10.54 10.86 14.93
C LEU A 22 11.19 9.86 13.96
N THR A 23 11.77 8.78 14.50
CA THR A 23 12.38 7.67 13.74
C THR A 23 11.86 6.34 14.30
N PRO A 24 10.62 5.95 13.99
CA PRO A 24 10.00 4.77 14.57
C PRO A 24 10.73 3.49 14.17
N THR A 25 11.03 2.65 15.15
CA THR A 25 11.56 1.29 14.93
C THR A 25 10.43 0.33 14.56
N PRO A 26 10.72 -0.85 13.98
CA PRO A 26 9.71 -1.88 13.73
C PRO A 26 8.91 -2.25 14.98
N GLU A 27 9.57 -2.37 16.14
CA GLU A 27 8.94 -2.69 17.42
C GLU A 27 7.94 -1.61 17.81
N TYR A 28 8.33 -0.33 17.72
CA TYR A 28 7.43 0.79 17.98
C TYR A 28 6.21 0.78 17.04
N LEU A 29 6.43 0.50 15.75
CA LEU A 29 5.34 0.43 14.79
C LEU A 29 4.35 -0.70 15.12
N ASN A 30 4.87 -1.84 15.56
CA ASN A 30 4.05 -3.01 15.89
C ASN A 30 3.29 -2.85 17.21
N GLU A 31 3.90 -2.16 18.19
CA GLU A 31 3.30 -1.93 19.50
C GLU A 31 2.22 -0.84 19.47
N PHE A 32 2.47 0.27 18.76
CA PHE A 32 1.58 1.43 18.83
C PHE A 32 0.64 1.58 17.64
N PHE A 33 0.86 0.86 16.53
CA PHE A 33 -0.01 0.94 15.35
C PHE A 33 -0.67 -0.40 15.03
N PRO A 34 -2.02 -0.42 15.03
CA PRO A 34 -2.76 -1.63 14.71
C PRO A 34 -2.46 -2.08 13.28
N HIS A 35 -2.57 -3.39 13.02
CA HIS A 35 -2.18 -3.94 11.72
C HIS A 35 -2.98 -3.32 10.57
N GLU A 36 -4.25 -2.94 10.79
CA GLU A 36 -5.08 -2.31 9.75
C GLU A 36 -4.46 -1.01 9.25
N LEU A 37 -3.88 -0.22 10.17
CA LEU A 37 -3.24 1.03 9.81
C LEU A 37 -1.92 0.80 9.06
N ARG A 38 -1.15 -0.22 9.49
CA ARG A 38 0.08 -0.65 8.77
C ARG A 38 -0.26 -1.17 7.36
N CYS A 39 -1.30 -1.98 7.22
CA CYS A 39 -1.83 -2.45 5.93
C CYS A 39 -2.27 -1.29 5.03
N ALA A 40 -3.02 -0.32 5.59
CA ALA A 40 -3.42 0.87 4.85
C ALA A 40 -2.20 1.69 4.37
N ALA A 41 -1.15 1.80 5.20
CA ALA A 41 0.09 2.45 4.84
C ALA A 41 0.79 1.74 3.66
N VAL A 42 0.84 0.40 3.64
CA VAL A 42 1.35 -0.38 2.50
C VAL A 42 0.61 0.03 1.21
N PHE A 43 -0.72 0.09 1.24
CA PHE A 43 -1.49 0.48 0.05
C PHE A 43 -1.19 1.91 -0.43
N GLN A 44 -0.94 2.84 0.49
CA GLN A 44 -0.57 4.21 0.13
C GLN A 44 0.85 4.30 -0.43
N ILE A 45 1.81 3.58 0.15
CA ILE A 45 3.17 3.49 -0.36
C ILE A 45 3.14 2.99 -1.81
N MET A 46 2.42 1.91 -2.09
CA MET A 46 2.32 1.34 -3.44
C MET A 46 1.70 2.30 -4.46
N LYS A 47 0.71 3.10 -4.04
CA LYS A 47 0.12 4.15 -4.89
C LYS A 47 1.10 5.26 -5.26
N ALA A 48 2.11 5.51 -4.42
CA ALA A 48 3.16 6.48 -4.65
C ALA A 48 4.27 5.97 -5.59
N GLN A 49 4.17 4.73 -6.11
CA GLN A 49 5.16 4.11 -6.98
C GLN A 49 6.58 4.11 -6.37
N PRO A 50 6.79 3.34 -5.30
CA PRO A 50 8.03 3.36 -4.55
C PRO A 50 9.23 2.87 -5.39
N PRO A 51 10.46 3.30 -5.04
CA PRO A 51 11.68 2.79 -5.65
C PRO A 51 11.95 1.33 -5.27
N ALA A 52 12.79 0.65 -6.05
CA ALA A 52 13.11 -0.77 -5.88
C ALA A 52 13.65 -1.12 -4.48
N ASN A 53 14.59 -0.34 -3.95
CA ASN A 53 15.18 -0.56 -2.64
C ASN A 53 14.14 -0.54 -1.50
N MET A 54 13.12 0.32 -1.59
CA MET A 54 12.03 0.36 -0.63
C MET A 54 11.17 -0.91 -0.73
N LEU A 55 10.85 -1.36 -1.94
CA LEU A 55 10.09 -2.60 -2.14
C LEU A 55 10.88 -3.84 -1.69
N GLN A 56 12.18 -3.88 -1.95
CA GLN A 56 13.07 -4.95 -1.49
C GLN A 56 13.09 -5.01 0.04
N ARG A 57 13.27 -3.87 0.70
CA ARG A 57 13.23 -3.81 2.16
C ARG A 57 11.88 -4.23 2.73
N MET A 58 10.78 -3.78 2.12
CA MET A 58 9.43 -4.23 2.52
C MET A 58 9.29 -5.74 2.36
N ALA A 59 9.80 -6.31 1.26
CA ALA A 59 9.75 -7.74 1.00
C ALA A 59 10.57 -8.55 2.03
N GLU A 60 11.81 -8.14 2.31
CA GLU A 60 12.65 -8.76 3.34
C GLU A 60 11.97 -8.76 4.71
N LEU A 61 11.39 -7.62 5.10
CA LEU A 61 10.68 -7.47 6.38
C LEU A 61 9.48 -8.42 6.52
N THR A 62 8.93 -8.95 5.44
CA THR A 62 7.85 -9.96 5.55
C THR A 62 8.31 -11.28 6.16
N ASN A 63 9.62 -11.52 6.25
CA ASN A 63 10.18 -12.69 6.94
C ASN A 63 10.36 -12.46 8.44
N GLU A 64 10.21 -11.21 8.92
CA GLU A 64 10.47 -10.79 10.29
C GLU A 64 9.23 -10.22 10.99
N ASP A 65 8.33 -9.53 10.26
CA ASP A 65 7.15 -8.89 10.85
C ASP A 65 6.21 -9.96 11.45
N PRO A 66 5.85 -9.82 12.74
CA PRO A 66 5.09 -10.83 13.45
C PRO A 66 3.62 -10.91 12.99
N HIS A 67 3.11 -9.93 12.25
CA HIS A 67 1.68 -9.85 11.96
C HIS A 67 1.34 -10.34 10.53
N PRO A 68 0.68 -11.49 10.36
CA PRO A 68 0.46 -12.10 9.05
C PRO A 68 -0.42 -11.25 8.11
N GLN A 69 -1.35 -10.44 8.65
CA GLN A 69 -2.09 -9.46 7.85
C GLN A 69 -1.18 -8.47 7.12
N VAL A 70 -0.10 -8.00 7.77
CA VAL A 70 0.83 -7.04 7.17
C VAL A 70 1.69 -7.74 6.11
N ASN A 71 2.18 -8.95 6.41
CA ASN A 71 2.93 -9.77 5.46
C ASN A 71 2.13 -10.05 4.19
N ALA A 72 0.85 -10.43 4.34
CA ALA A 72 -0.06 -10.64 3.23
C ALA A 72 -0.32 -9.37 2.41
N ALA A 73 -0.45 -8.22 3.07
CA ALA A 73 -0.61 -6.93 2.41
C ALA A 73 0.59 -6.59 1.52
N VAL A 74 1.80 -6.72 2.05
CA VAL A 74 3.05 -6.47 1.31
C VAL A 74 3.22 -7.46 0.17
N LYS A 75 3.11 -8.77 0.46
CA LYS A 75 3.27 -9.84 -0.52
C LYS A 75 2.34 -9.66 -1.71
N SER A 76 1.04 -9.56 -1.46
CA SER A 76 0.06 -9.41 -2.53
C SER A 76 0.24 -8.11 -3.33
N ALA A 77 0.60 -7.01 -2.67
CA ALA A 77 0.84 -5.75 -3.35
C ALA A 77 2.05 -5.80 -4.28
N ILE A 78 3.17 -6.39 -3.82
CA ILE A 78 4.40 -6.53 -4.62
C ILE A 78 4.17 -7.51 -5.78
N GLU A 79 3.60 -8.68 -5.52
CA GLU A 79 3.28 -9.67 -6.57
C GLU A 79 2.34 -9.08 -7.63
N SER A 80 1.29 -8.37 -7.21
CA SER A 80 0.35 -7.77 -8.14
C SER A 80 0.99 -6.64 -8.95
N ALA A 81 1.86 -5.83 -8.33
CA ALA A 81 2.59 -4.77 -9.02
C ALA A 81 3.60 -5.33 -10.03
N ALA A 82 4.30 -6.42 -9.68
CA ALA A 82 5.26 -7.08 -10.56
C ALA A 82 4.61 -7.57 -11.86
N ASN A 83 3.31 -7.91 -11.83
CA ASN A 83 2.55 -8.37 -12.99
C ASN A 83 1.90 -7.25 -13.83
N LEU A 84 2.10 -5.98 -13.49
CA LEU A 84 1.57 -4.87 -14.27
C LEU A 84 2.23 -4.77 -15.65
N GLN A 85 1.43 -4.39 -16.64
CA GLN A 85 1.83 -4.18 -18.02
C GLN A 85 1.41 -2.78 -18.46
N GLY A 86 2.14 -2.21 -19.42
CA GLY A 86 1.93 -0.85 -19.90
C GLY A 86 3.06 0.09 -19.52
N THR A 87 3.29 1.06 -20.38
CA THR A 87 4.40 2.02 -20.36
C THR A 87 4.40 2.83 -19.08
N ARG A 88 3.22 3.23 -18.59
CA ARG A 88 3.05 4.03 -17.35
C ARG A 88 3.33 3.24 -16.07
N THR A 89 3.14 1.93 -16.09
CA THR A 89 3.34 1.05 -14.93
C THR A 89 4.64 0.29 -14.97
N MET A 90 5.38 0.36 -16.08
CA MET A 90 6.62 -0.37 -16.31
C MET A 90 7.64 -0.17 -15.18
N ARG A 91 7.84 1.08 -14.74
CA ARG A 91 8.76 1.40 -13.63
C ARG A 91 8.38 0.69 -12.34
N LEU A 92 7.10 0.75 -11.95
CA LEU A 92 6.61 0.08 -10.75
C LEU A 92 6.71 -1.45 -10.88
N SER A 93 6.38 -2.02 -12.05
CA SER A 93 6.50 -3.46 -12.29
C SER A 93 7.96 -3.92 -12.18
N GLN A 94 8.91 -3.20 -12.78
CA GLN A 94 10.33 -3.53 -12.70
C GLN A 94 10.85 -3.47 -11.26
N ASN A 95 10.53 -2.39 -10.53
CA ASN A 95 10.90 -2.26 -9.11
C ASN A 95 10.29 -3.37 -8.24
N ALA A 96 9.06 -3.80 -8.54
CA ALA A 96 8.42 -4.89 -7.81
C ALA A 96 9.06 -6.24 -8.13
N LYS A 97 9.39 -6.50 -9.41
CA LYS A 97 10.07 -7.74 -9.85
C LYS A 97 11.40 -7.95 -9.12
N SER A 98 12.15 -6.89 -8.85
CA SER A 98 13.41 -6.99 -8.09
C SER A 98 13.23 -7.31 -6.60
N ALA A 99 11.99 -7.31 -6.08
CA ALA A 99 11.68 -7.62 -4.70
C ALA A 99 10.96 -8.96 -4.50
N VAL A 100 10.35 -9.53 -5.55
CA VAL A 100 9.51 -10.75 -5.44
C VAL A 100 10.24 -11.92 -4.77
N HIS A 101 11.52 -12.12 -5.07
CA HIS A 101 12.31 -13.24 -4.54
C HIS A 101 12.72 -13.07 -3.07
N LEU A 102 12.50 -11.89 -2.47
CA LEU A 102 12.80 -11.60 -1.07
C LEU A 102 11.58 -11.78 -0.16
N LEU A 103 10.40 -11.98 -0.76
CA LEU A 103 9.13 -12.14 -0.04
C LEU A 103 9.12 -13.44 0.77
N THR A 104 8.40 -13.41 1.89
CA THR A 104 8.08 -14.60 2.68
C THR A 104 7.50 -15.72 1.81
N PRO A 105 7.91 -16.98 2.03
CA PRO A 105 7.36 -18.13 1.31
C PRO A 105 5.92 -18.47 1.74
N GLU A 106 5.41 -17.90 2.85
CA GLU A 106 4.09 -18.19 3.40
C GLU A 106 2.96 -17.93 2.39
N GLN A 107 1.96 -18.81 2.37
CA GLN A 107 0.79 -18.68 1.49
C GLN A 107 -0.42 -18.20 2.28
N PHE A 108 -0.98 -17.06 1.85
CA PHE A 108 -2.09 -16.41 2.53
C PHE A 108 -3.44 -16.67 1.83
N GLY A 109 -4.42 -17.14 2.60
CA GLY A 109 -5.81 -17.30 2.18
C GLY A 109 -6.60 -15.99 2.09
N LEU A 110 -7.91 -16.09 1.85
CA LEU A 110 -8.81 -14.95 1.65
C LEU A 110 -9.13 -14.14 2.91
N GLN A 111 -8.87 -14.68 4.09
CA GLN A 111 -9.04 -13.99 5.37
C GLN A 111 -7.96 -12.92 5.61
N TYR A 112 -6.85 -12.99 4.88
CA TYR A 112 -5.73 -12.07 5.02
C TYR A 112 -5.84 -10.91 4.05
N THR A 113 -5.36 -9.76 4.49
CA THR A 113 -5.29 -8.51 3.75
C THR A 113 -4.71 -8.73 2.36
N ARG A 114 -5.32 -8.13 1.36
CA ARG A 114 -4.88 -8.26 -0.03
C ARG A 114 -4.97 -6.95 -0.80
N SER A 115 -3.96 -6.70 -1.63
CA SER A 115 -3.95 -5.67 -2.65
C SER A 115 -3.84 -6.32 -4.02
N SER A 116 -4.74 -5.97 -4.93
CA SER A 116 -4.65 -6.32 -6.34
C SER A 116 -4.74 -5.07 -7.20
N VAL A 117 -3.79 -4.92 -8.10
CA VAL A 117 -3.74 -3.88 -9.10
C VAL A 117 -3.63 -4.49 -10.49
N ARG A 118 -4.43 -3.98 -11.42
CA ARG A 118 -4.43 -4.37 -12.83
C ARG A 118 -4.39 -3.11 -13.68
N SER A 119 -3.67 -3.17 -14.78
CA SER A 119 -3.62 -2.12 -15.78
C SER A 119 -3.93 -2.67 -17.16
N TYR A 120 -4.55 -1.84 -17.99
CA TYR A 120 -4.73 -2.06 -19.41
C TYR A 120 -4.36 -0.77 -20.13
N GLU A 121 -3.57 -0.87 -21.20
CA GLU A 121 -3.15 0.28 -22.00
C GLU A 121 -3.32 -0.06 -23.48
N SER A 122 -3.92 0.88 -24.23
CA SER A 122 -4.13 0.80 -25.66
C SER A 122 -3.49 2.01 -26.32
N GLU A 123 -2.35 1.79 -26.97
CA GLU A 123 -1.64 2.83 -27.72
C GLU A 123 -2.50 3.39 -28.86
N LYS A 124 -3.24 2.52 -29.56
CA LYS A 124 -4.13 2.91 -30.68
C LYS A 124 -5.21 3.90 -30.27
N MET A 125 -5.76 3.77 -29.06
CA MET A 125 -6.81 4.64 -28.54
C MET A 125 -6.27 5.74 -27.61
N ASN A 126 -4.95 5.82 -27.43
CA ASN A 126 -4.28 6.66 -26.44
C ASN A 126 -4.97 6.61 -25.06
N LEU A 127 -5.23 5.37 -24.62
CA LEU A 127 -6.15 5.05 -23.53
C LEU A 127 -5.50 4.11 -22.52
N GLY A 128 -5.61 4.44 -21.23
CA GLY A 128 -5.14 3.61 -20.13
C GLY A 128 -6.19 3.47 -19.04
N PHE A 129 -6.30 2.27 -18.48
CA PHE A 129 -7.08 2.00 -17.28
C PHE A 129 -6.19 1.38 -16.21
N LYS A 130 -6.39 1.79 -14.97
CA LYS A 130 -5.81 1.13 -13.81
C LYS A 130 -6.87 0.89 -12.76
N GLN A 131 -7.10 -0.37 -12.43
CA GLN A 131 -7.99 -0.81 -11.37
C GLN A 131 -7.15 -1.28 -10.18
N GLN A 132 -7.51 -0.82 -8.99
CA GLN A 132 -6.93 -1.30 -7.74
C GLN A 132 -8.06 -1.69 -6.78
N VAL A 133 -7.97 -2.89 -6.24
CA VAL A 133 -8.88 -3.42 -5.23
C VAL A 133 -8.03 -3.83 -4.04
N ASN A 134 -8.34 -3.26 -2.88
CA ASN A 134 -7.70 -3.63 -1.63
C ASN A 134 -8.77 -4.03 -0.62
N TYR A 135 -8.48 -5.02 0.22
CA TYR A 135 -9.23 -5.22 1.45
C TYR A 135 -8.28 -5.45 2.61
N ILE A 136 -8.68 -4.97 3.78
CA ILE A 136 -7.96 -5.13 5.04
C ILE A 136 -8.67 -6.24 5.81
N GLY A 137 -7.97 -7.36 6.01
CA GLY A 137 -8.47 -8.49 6.78
C GLY A 137 -8.61 -8.15 8.26
N SER A 138 -9.54 -8.82 8.92
CA SER A 138 -9.76 -8.74 10.35
C SER A 138 -9.14 -9.96 11.05
N ASN A 139 -8.77 -9.81 12.32
CA ASN A 139 -8.38 -10.95 13.16
C ASN A 139 -9.60 -11.63 13.80
N ASP A 140 -10.74 -10.93 13.88
CA ASP A 140 -11.89 -11.35 14.68
C ASP A 140 -13.04 -11.91 13.84
N HIS A 141 -13.11 -11.59 12.55
CA HIS A 141 -14.23 -11.98 11.69
C HIS A 141 -13.86 -12.16 10.22
N ILE A 142 -14.69 -12.91 9.49
CA ILE A 142 -14.48 -13.20 8.07
C ILE A 142 -14.73 -12.00 7.14
N ILE A 143 -15.50 -11.02 7.62
CA ILE A 143 -15.74 -9.77 6.88
C ILE A 143 -14.43 -8.94 6.91
N PRO A 144 -14.02 -8.23 5.86
CA PRO A 144 -12.86 -7.34 5.97
C PRO A 144 -13.15 -6.09 6.82
N SER A 145 -12.19 -5.61 7.59
CA SER A 145 -12.25 -4.32 8.31
C SER A 145 -12.39 -3.13 7.36
N ALA A 146 -11.92 -3.27 6.12
CA ALA A 146 -12.18 -2.31 5.06
C ALA A 146 -12.06 -2.92 3.66
N VAL A 147 -12.79 -2.35 2.71
CA VAL A 147 -12.63 -2.62 1.27
C VAL A 147 -12.47 -1.29 0.54
N LEU A 148 -11.48 -1.19 -0.34
CA LEU A 148 -11.18 -0.01 -1.13
C LEU A 148 -11.11 -0.38 -2.62
N TYR A 149 -11.86 0.36 -3.43
CA TYR A 149 -11.84 0.25 -4.88
C TYR A 149 -11.42 1.58 -5.50
N HIS A 150 -10.45 1.54 -6.41
CA HIS A 150 -10.01 2.68 -7.18
C HIS A 150 -9.94 2.35 -8.67
N LEU A 151 -10.56 3.20 -9.49
CA LEU A 151 -10.43 3.18 -10.94
C LEU A 151 -9.82 4.51 -11.40
N ARG A 152 -8.70 4.42 -12.11
CA ARG A 152 -8.09 5.53 -12.83
C ARG A 152 -8.19 5.30 -14.32
N HIS A 153 -8.42 6.39 -15.03
CA HIS A 153 -8.56 6.42 -16.46
C HIS A 153 -7.62 7.48 -17.02
N ASP A 154 -6.92 7.11 -18.07
CA ASP A 154 -5.94 7.92 -18.75
C ASP A 154 -6.38 8.10 -20.20
N LEU A 155 -6.62 9.35 -20.62
CA LEU A 155 -6.99 9.69 -21.99
C LEU A 155 -6.09 10.80 -22.49
N GLY A 156 -5.51 10.65 -23.67
CA GLY A 156 -4.81 11.76 -24.31
C GLY A 156 -3.57 12.24 -23.56
N GLY A 157 -2.92 11.36 -22.77
CA GLY A 157 -1.81 11.76 -21.90
C GLY A 157 -2.23 12.13 -20.46
N HIS A 158 -3.47 12.55 -20.22
CA HIS A 158 -3.92 13.02 -18.91
C HIS A 158 -4.55 11.93 -18.04
N SER A 159 -4.10 11.82 -16.79
CA SER A 159 -4.66 10.88 -15.81
C SER A 159 -5.73 11.54 -14.95
N ARG A 160 -6.91 10.92 -14.86
CA ARG A 160 -7.98 11.34 -13.95
C ARG A 160 -8.45 10.16 -13.09
N ARG A 161 -8.60 10.41 -11.79
CA ARG A 161 -9.29 9.47 -10.90
C ARG A 161 -10.77 9.47 -11.28
N TYR A 162 -11.25 8.35 -11.79
CA TYR A 162 -12.61 8.21 -12.28
C TYR A 162 -13.57 7.78 -11.17
N LEU A 163 -13.18 6.74 -10.41
CA LEU A 163 -14.00 6.23 -9.30
C LEU A 163 -13.12 5.89 -8.09
N SER A 164 -13.64 6.16 -6.89
CA SER A 164 -13.04 5.79 -5.62
C SER A 164 -14.15 5.46 -4.63
N VAL A 165 -14.24 4.20 -4.21
CA VAL A 165 -15.22 3.73 -3.24
C VAL A 165 -14.48 3.09 -2.07
N SER A 166 -14.93 3.35 -0.85
CA SER A 166 -14.41 2.69 0.34
C SER A 166 -15.57 2.32 1.26
N MET A 167 -15.53 1.10 1.79
CA MET A 167 -16.44 0.61 2.81
C MET A 167 -15.61 0.19 4.02
N LYS A 168 -16.09 0.50 5.22
CA LYS A 168 -15.50 0.04 6.48
C LYS A 168 -16.37 -1.09 7.03
N GLY A 169 -15.73 -2.17 7.47
CA GLY A 169 -16.36 -3.22 8.28
C GLY A 169 -16.70 -2.69 9.68
N ASN A 170 -17.71 -3.29 10.29
CA ASN A 170 -18.15 -2.95 11.65
C ASN A 170 -17.27 -3.61 12.69
#